data_AF-A0AB36TKN3-F1
#
_entry.id   AF-A0AB36TKN3-F1
#
_cell.length_a   1.000
_cell.length_b   1.000
_cell.length_c   1.000
_cell.angle_alpha   90.00
_cell.angle_beta   90.00
_cell.angle_gamma   90.00
#
_symmetry.space_group_name_H-M   'P 1'
#
loop_
_entity.id
_entity.type
_entity.pdbx_description
1 polymer ?
#
loop_
_entity_poly.entity_id
_entity_poly.type
_entity_poly.pdbx_seq_one_letter_code
_entity_poly.pdbx_strand_id
1 'polypeptide(L)' 'MNESTKELNAILRKYEVSGPQLAYWLYLTLKRMTEDYRDNYLEELGDERMAQLDALVDELNGVVNEYWHLIK' A
#
# COMPACT_ATOMS: atom_id res chain seq x y z
N MET A 1 11.10 1.26 18.41
CA MET A 1 11.03 1.65 16.99
C MET A 1 12.44 1.59 16.43
N ASN A 2 12.67 0.80 15.37
CA ASN A 2 14.00 0.68 14.75
C ASN A 2 14.35 1.96 13.96
N GLU A 3 15.61 2.07 13.52
CA GLU A 3 16.12 3.29 12.86
C GLU A 3 15.41 3.55 11.53
N SER A 4 15.16 2.51 10.73
CA SER A 4 14.43 2.65 9.45
C SER A 4 13.00 3.19 9.64
N THR A 5 12.31 2.78 10.70
CA THR A 5 10.97 3.32 11.01
C THR A 5 11.03 4.79 11.45
N LYS A 6 12.09 5.22 12.14
CA LYS A 6 12.27 6.64 12.49
C LYS A 6 12.52 7.48 11.24
N GLU A 7 13.38 7.02 10.35
CA GLU A 7 13.69 7.71 9.09
C GLU A 7 12.45 7.86 8.21
N LEU A 8 11.68 6.79 8.03
CA LEU A 8 10.42 6.84 7.29
C LEU A 8 9.44 7.84 7.92
N ASN A 9 9.25 7.79 9.24
CA ASN A 9 8.37 8.72 9.93
C ASN A 9 8.83 10.18 9.81
N ALA A 10 10.14 10.44 9.80
CA ALA A 10 10.67 11.78 9.59
C ALA A 10 10.38 12.29 8.17
N ILE A 11 10.50 11.42 7.14
CA ILE A 11 10.13 11.76 5.76
C ILE A 11 8.64 12.06 5.66
N LEU A 12 7.77 11.18 6.17
CA LEU A 12 6.32 11.38 6.10
C LEU A 12 5.88 12.68 6.77
N ARG A 13 6.45 13.00 7.94
CA ARG A 13 6.19 14.28 8.63
C ARG A 13 6.68 15.49 7.85
N LYS A 14 7.86 15.42 7.22
CA LYS A 14 8.42 16.50 6.42
C LYS A 14 7.51 16.91 5.27
N TYR A 15 6.79 15.94 4.69
CA TYR A 15 5.86 16.15 3.58
C TYR A 15 4.38 16.14 4.00
N GLU A 16 4.10 16.24 5.31
CA GLU A 16 2.74 16.28 5.86
C GLU A 16 1.84 15.11 5.43
N VAL A 17 2.44 13.95 5.17
CA VAL A 17 1.71 12.74 4.77
C VAL A 17 1.11 12.07 6.00
N SER A 18 -0.22 12.01 6.05
CA SER A 18 -0.96 11.32 7.10
C SER A 18 -0.97 9.79 6.90
N GLY A 19 -1.22 9.04 7.97
CA GLY A 19 -1.38 7.58 7.92
C GLY A 19 -2.43 7.12 6.90
N PRO A 20 -3.65 7.71 6.89
CA PRO A 20 -4.67 7.40 5.88
C PRO A 20 -4.21 7.65 4.44
N GLN A 21 -3.53 8.77 4.16
CA GLN A 21 -3.00 9.05 2.82
C GLN A 21 -1.95 8.02 2.41
N LEU A 22 -1.05 7.65 3.32
CA LEU A 22 -0.04 6.61 3.05
C LEU A 22 -0.69 5.25 2.76
N ALA A 23 -1.67 4.84 3.57
CA ALA A 23 -2.41 3.60 3.36
C ALA A 23 -3.14 3.60 2.01
N TYR A 24 -3.75 4.73 1.63
CA TYR A 24 -4.42 4.88 0.34
C TYR A 24 -3.45 4.78 -0.84
N TRP A 25 -2.30 5.45 -0.78
CA TRP A 25 -1.30 5.39 -1.86
C TRP A 25 -0.69 3.99 -2.00
N LEU A 26 -0.46 3.30 -0.87
CA LEU A 26 0.00 1.92 -0.87
C LEU A 26 -1.05 1.00 -1.52
N TYR A 27 -2.32 1.13 -1.11
CA TYR A 27 -3.43 0.40 -1.70
C TYR A 27 -3.52 0.61 -3.21
N LEU A 28 -3.50 1.87 -3.69
CA LEU A 28 -3.55 2.16 -5.11
C LEU A 28 -2.38 1.55 -5.89
N THR A 29 -1.17 1.60 -5.33
CA THR A 29 0.01 1.02 -5.97
C THR A 29 -0.15 -0.49 -6.11
N LEU A 30 -0.53 -1.16 -5.03
CA LEU A 30 -0.68 -2.61 -5.03
C LEU A 30 -1.84 -3.06 -5.92
N LYS A 31 -2.96 -2.33 -5.92
CA LYS A 31 -4.09 -2.61 -6.82
C LYS A 31 -3.68 -2.55 -8.29
N ARG A 32 -2.86 -1.57 -8.68
CA ARG A 32 -2.31 -1.52 -10.05
C ARG A 32 -1.43 -2.72 -10.37
N MET A 33 -0.63 -3.18 -9.41
CA MET A 33 0.21 -4.38 -9.59
C MET A 33 -0.63 -5.65 -9.71
N THR A 34 -1.69 -5.78 -8.91
CA THR A 34 -2.51 -7.00 -8.84
C THR A 34 -3.65 -7.05 -9.86
N GLU A 35 -4.02 -5.92 -10.46
CA GLU A 35 -5.05 -5.82 -11.50
C GLU A 35 -4.45 -5.36 -12.84
N ASP A 36 -4.05 -4.08 -12.95
CA ASP A 36 -3.67 -3.46 -14.23
C ASP A 36 -2.43 -4.09 -14.88
N TYR A 37 -1.47 -4.53 -14.06
CA TYR A 37 -0.20 -5.08 -14.51
C TYR A 37 0.03 -6.52 -14.04
N ARG A 38 -1.06 -7.22 -13.71
CA ARG A 38 -0.99 -8.54 -13.06
C ARG A 38 -0.10 -9.53 -13.79
N ASP A 39 -0.25 -9.65 -15.11
CA ASP A 39 0.48 -10.63 -15.90
C ASP A 39 2.00 -10.39 -15.85
N ASN A 40 2.43 -9.12 -15.90
CA ASN A 40 3.84 -8.75 -15.79
C ASN A 40 4.41 -9.17 -14.43
N TYR A 41 3.68 -8.87 -13.35
CA TYR A 41 4.13 -9.17 -12.00
C TYR A 41 3.99 -10.65 -11.64
N LEU A 42 3.04 -11.36 -12.24
CA LEU A 42 2.89 -12.80 -12.06
C LEU A 42 4.09 -13.55 -12.67
N GLU A 43 4.54 -13.14 -13.86
CA GLU A 43 5.75 -13.69 -14.47
C GLU A 43 7.00 -13.41 -13.63
N GLU A 44 7.14 -12.19 -13.09
CA GLU A 44 8.32 -11.78 -12.31
C GLU A 44 8.35 -12.34 -10.87
N LEU A 45 7.20 -12.38 -10.19
CA LEU A 45 7.11 -12.67 -8.75
C LEU A 45 6.57 -14.07 -8.43
N GLY A 46 5.85 -14.67 -9.38
CA GLY A 46 5.19 -15.98 -9.23
C GLY A 46 3.90 -15.95 -8.41
N ASP A 47 3.15 -17.05 -8.48
CA ASP A 47 1.80 -17.19 -7.91
C ASP A 47 1.75 -16.92 -6.39
N GLU A 48 2.71 -17.45 -5.62
CA GLU A 48 2.69 -17.33 -4.15
C GLU A 48 2.80 -15.87 -3.70
N ARG A 49 3.67 -15.08 -4.34
CA ARG A 49 3.79 -13.66 -4.02
C ARG A 49 2.61 -12.86 -4.52
N MET A 50 2.06 -13.18 -5.68
CA MET A 50 0.84 -12.53 -6.16
C MET A 50 -0.34 -12.75 -5.20
N ALA A 51 -0.53 -13.97 -4.70
CA ALA A 51 -1.57 -14.26 -3.72
C ALA A 51 -1.40 -13.48 -2.41
N GLN A 52 -0.16 -13.26 -1.96
CA GLN A 52 0.11 -12.44 -0.78
C GLN A 52 -0.17 -10.96 -1.03
N LEU A 53 0.14 -10.45 -2.23
CA LEU A 53 -0.16 -9.08 -2.62
C LEU A 53 -1.68 -8.87 -2.73
N ASP A 54 -2.41 -9.83 -3.28
CA ASP A 54 -3.88 -9.81 -3.32
C ASP A 54 -4.48 -9.71 -1.91
N ALA A 55 -4.03 -10.57 -0.99
CA ALA A 55 -4.49 -10.53 0.41
C ALA A 55 -4.17 -9.19 1.09
N LEU A 56 -2.99 -8.63 0.84
CA LEU A 56 -2.61 -7.33 1.37
C LEU A 56 -3.47 -6.19 0.81
N VAL A 57 -3.83 -6.24 -0.48
CA VAL A 57 -4.74 -5.28 -1.11
C VAL A 57 -6.11 -5.32 -0.43
N ASP A 58 -6.63 -6.52 -0.16
CA ASP A 58 -7.92 -6.71 0.51
C ASP A 58 -7.92 -6.13 1.93
N GLU A 59 -6.87 -6.39 2.73
CA GLU A 59 -6.74 -5.83 4.08
C GLU A 59 -6.63 -4.28 4.04
N LEU A 60 -5.82 -3.74 3.13
CA LEU A 60 -5.67 -2.30 2.97
C LEU A 60 -6.96 -1.63 2.48
N ASN A 61 -7.75 -2.29 1.64
CA ASN A 61 -9.04 -1.78 1.21
C ASN A 61 -9.99 -1.56 2.41
N GLY A 62 -9.98 -2.46 3.40
CA GLY A 62 -10.72 -2.28 4.65
C GLY A 62 -10.33 -0.98 5.37
N VAL A 63 -9.02 -0.79 5.59
CA VAL A 63 -8.46 0.41 6.22
C VAL A 63 -8.80 1.69 5.44
N VAL A 64 -8.60 1.66 4.12
CA VAL A 64 -8.89 2.82 3.26
C VAL A 64 -10.36 3.19 3.30
N ASN A 65 -11.28 2.22 3.31
CA ASN A 65 -12.72 2.48 3.40
C ASN A 65 -13.10 3.12 4.75
N GLU A 66 -12.48 2.71 5.85
CA GLU A 66 -12.70 3.34 7.16
C GLU A 66 -12.29 4.82 7.18
N TYR A 67 -11.16 5.16 6.54
CA TYR A 67 -10.61 6.52 6.56
C TYR A 67 -10.88 7.32 5.29
N TRP A 68 -11.72 6.83 4.38
CA TRP A 68 -12.01 7.48 3.10
C TRP A 68 -12.45 8.94 3.24
N HIS A 69 -13.18 9.24 4.32
CA HIS A 69 -13.66 10.57 4.65
C HIS A 69 -12.55 11.56 5.07
N LEU A 70 -11.36 11.09 5.44
CA LEU A 70 -10.20 11.90 5.82
C LEU A 70 -9.20 12.12 4.66
N ILE A 71 -9.39 11.42 3.54
CA ILE A 71 -8.47 11.43 2.39
C ILE A 71 -8.91 12.48 1.33
N LYS A 72 -10.07 13.13 1.52
CA LYS A 72 -10.60 14.17 0.62
C LYS A 72 -9.93 15.53 0.75
#